data_AF-D9SFE2-F1
#
_entry.id   AF-D9SFE2-F1
#
_cell.length_a   1.000
_cell.length_b   1.000
_cell.length_c   1.000
_cell.angle_alpha   90.00
_cell.angle_beta   90.00
_cell.angle_gamma   90.00
#
_symmetry.space_group_name_H-M   'P 1'
#
loop_
_entity.id
_entity.type
_entity.pdbx_description
1 polymer ?
#
loop_
_entity_poly.entity_id
_entity_poly.type
_entity_poly.pdbx_seq_one_letter_code
_entity_poly.pdbx_strand_id
1 'polypeptide(L)'
;MELDNNALIAACYEVARSIRWKDNQVDEVIAKAYVELYFKVAIQHVEFLTGQGQDPNIIVRAVHYIAHTHSIPPMEGDIKGFSTMLEVLIELACPNSVFYQDYENFFKDIEEGIRIARRDYANE
;
A
#
# COMPACT_ATOMS: atom_id res chain seq x y z
N MET A 1 -9.01 6.01 16.94
CA MET A 1 -8.68 6.83 15.75
C MET A 1 -9.48 6.26 14.59
N GLU A 2 -9.97 7.11 13.69
CA GLU A 2 -10.80 6.70 12.56
C GLU A 2 -9.99 6.74 11.25
N LEU A 3 -10.36 5.87 10.31
CA LEU A 3 -9.80 5.88 8.96
C LEU A 3 -10.32 7.11 8.19
N ASP A 4 -9.42 7.84 7.54
CA ASP A 4 -9.79 8.84 6.54
C ASP A 4 -10.19 8.16 5.22
N ASN A 5 -11.50 7.94 5.07
CA ASN A 5 -12.06 7.31 3.87
C ASN A 5 -11.85 8.15 2.60
N ASN A 6 -11.84 9.48 2.71
CA ASN A 6 -11.65 10.34 1.55
C ASN A 6 -10.21 10.27 1.04
N ALA A 7 -9.25 10.27 1.97
CA ALA A 7 -7.84 10.08 1.63
C ALA A 7 -7.59 8.68 1.04
N LEU A 8 -8.24 7.64 1.58
CA LEU A 8 -8.12 6.29 1.01
C LEU A 8 -8.66 6.21 -0.42
N ILE A 9 -9.83 6.80 -0.69
CA ILE A 9 -10.40 6.86 -2.05
C ILE A 9 -9.43 7.58 -3.00
N ALA A 10 -8.85 8.70 -2.57
CA ALA A 10 -7.86 9.44 -3.37
C ALA A 10 -6.62 8.58 -3.68
N ALA A 11 -6.07 7.87 -2.69
CA ALA A 11 -4.94 6.97 -2.89
C ALA A 11 -5.28 5.81 -3.86
N CYS A 12 -6.47 5.20 -3.73
CA CYS A 12 -6.94 4.17 -4.64
C CYS A 12 -7.12 4.69 -6.08
N TYR A 13 -7.48 5.96 -6.24
CA TYR A 13 -7.55 6.60 -7.56
C TYR A 13 -6.18 6.78 -8.20
N GLU A 14 -5.14 7.09 -7.42
CA GLU A 14 -3.76 7.15 -7.92
C GLU A 14 -3.29 5.79 -8.44
N VAL A 15 -3.58 4.71 -7.71
CA VAL A 15 -3.33 3.33 -8.18
C VAL A 15 -4.10 3.04 -9.46
N ALA A 16 -5.39 3.37 -9.52
CA ALA A 16 -6.21 3.12 -10.70
C ALA A 16 -5.72 3.89 -11.94
N ARG A 17 -5.14 5.09 -11.75
CA ARG A 17 -4.55 5.89 -12.83
C ARG A 17 -3.25 5.29 -13.38
N SER A 18 -2.47 4.57 -12.58
CA SER A 18 -1.21 3.98 -13.05
C SER A 18 -1.41 2.78 -14.00
N ILE A 19 -2.62 2.23 -14.08
CA ILE A 19 -3.00 1.08 -14.92
C ILE A 19 -2.84 1.34 -16.43
N ARG A 20 -2.88 2.60 -16.91
CA ARG A 20 -2.95 2.91 -18.37
C ARG A 20 -1.93 3.94 -18.87
N TRP A 21 -0.66 3.82 -18.49
CA TRP A 21 0.36 4.74 -19.02
C TRP A 21 0.82 4.44 -20.46
N LYS A 22 0.51 3.26 -21.05
CA LYS A 22 1.17 2.89 -22.31
C LYS A 22 0.53 3.37 -23.62
N ASP A 23 -0.81 3.38 -23.80
CA ASP A 23 -1.35 3.64 -25.16
C ASP A 23 -2.81 4.17 -25.27
N ASN A 24 -3.53 4.55 -24.20
CA ASN A 24 -4.90 5.05 -24.35
C ASN A 24 -5.29 6.10 -23.30
N GLN A 25 -6.16 7.04 -23.69
CA GLN A 25 -6.83 7.98 -22.77
C GLN A 25 -7.46 7.20 -21.60
N VAL A 26 -7.35 7.75 -20.39
CA VAL A 26 -7.97 7.20 -19.19
C VAL A 26 -9.47 7.15 -19.41
N ASP A 27 -10.02 5.94 -19.50
CA ASP A 27 -11.46 5.75 -19.40
C ASP A 27 -11.84 5.95 -17.92
N GLU A 28 -12.38 7.13 -17.62
CA GLU A 28 -12.76 7.52 -16.26
C GLU A 28 -13.75 6.55 -15.62
N VAL A 29 -14.58 5.88 -16.42
CA VAL A 29 -15.55 4.88 -15.93
C VAL A 29 -14.82 3.63 -15.44
N ILE A 30 -13.84 3.15 -16.22
CA ILE A 30 -13.01 2.01 -15.85
C ILE A 30 -12.15 2.35 -14.62
N ALA A 31 -11.55 3.54 -14.59
CA ALA A 31 -10.76 3.99 -13.44
C ALA A 31 -11.60 3.99 -12.16
N LYS A 32 -12.83 4.52 -12.21
CA LYS A 32 -13.75 4.54 -11.07
C LYS A 32 -14.10 3.13 -10.57
N ALA A 33 -14.35 2.18 -11.48
CA ALA A 33 -14.63 0.79 -11.11
C ALA A 33 -13.45 0.16 -10.34
N TYR A 34 -12.21 0.44 -10.76
CA TYR A 34 -11.03 -0.04 -10.06
C TYR A 34 -10.81 0.64 -8.70
N VAL A 35 -11.12 1.94 -8.56
CA VAL A 35 -11.09 2.62 -7.25
C VAL A 35 -11.97 1.88 -6.24
N GLU A 36 -13.20 1.53 -6.62
CA GLU A 36 -14.11 0.82 -5.73
C GLU A 36 -13.59 -0.57 -5.34
N LEU A 37 -12.94 -1.28 -6.26
CA LEU A 37 -12.33 -2.58 -5.99
C LEU A 37 -11.13 -2.46 -5.04
N TYR A 38 -10.23 -1.52 -5.29
CA TYR A 38 -9.08 -1.27 -4.41
C TYR A 38 -9.51 -0.79 -3.03
N PHE A 39 -10.50 0.10 -2.96
CA PHE A 39 -11.04 0.56 -1.69
C PHE A 39 -11.62 -0.61 -0.89
N LYS A 40 -12.42 -1.48 -1.52
CA LYS A 40 -13.00 -2.67 -0.87
C LYS A 40 -11.94 -3.61 -0.31
N VAL A 41 -10.82 -3.80 -1.01
CA VAL A 41 -9.69 -4.58 -0.49
C VAL A 41 -9.05 -3.87 0.69
N ALA A 42 -8.75 -2.58 0.55
CA ALA A 42 -8.03 -1.82 1.56
C ALA A 42 -8.78 -1.73 2.90
N ILE A 43 -10.10 -1.56 2.89
CA ILE A 43 -10.90 -1.47 4.12
C ILE A 43 -10.93 -2.79 4.92
N GLN A 44 -10.60 -3.94 4.33
CA GLN A 44 -10.59 -5.22 5.04
C GLN A 44 -9.57 -5.25 6.18
N HIS A 45 -8.54 -4.40 6.13
CA HIS A 45 -7.51 -4.34 7.16
C HIS A 45 -7.86 -3.43 8.35
N VAL A 46 -8.94 -2.63 8.27
CA VAL A 46 -9.26 -1.59 9.27
C VAL A 46 -9.61 -2.19 10.62
N GLU A 47 -10.49 -3.19 10.65
CA GLU A 47 -10.92 -3.82 11.90
C GLU A 47 -9.74 -4.47 12.63
N PHE A 48 -8.86 -5.13 11.87
CA PHE A 48 -7.66 -5.76 12.40
C PHE A 48 -6.70 -4.74 13.04
N LEU A 49 -6.39 -3.65 12.33
CA LEU A 49 -5.48 -2.61 12.82
C LEU A 49 -6.06 -1.88 14.03
N THR A 50 -7.33 -1.49 13.97
CA THR A 50 -7.98 -0.80 15.08
C THR A 50 -8.14 -1.70 16.31
N GLY A 51 -8.39 -3.01 16.11
CA GLY A 51 -8.42 -4.01 17.18
C GLY A 51 -7.08 -4.18 17.91
N GLN A 52 -5.97 -3.87 17.25
CA GLN A 52 -4.62 -3.87 17.85
C GLN A 52 -4.18 -2.49 18.38
N GLY A 53 -5.05 -1.48 18.31
CA GLY A 53 -4.70 -0.11 18.70
C GLY A 53 -3.77 0.61 17.72
N GLN A 54 -3.58 0.08 16.51
CA GLN A 54 -2.76 0.68 15.46
C GLN A 54 -3.51 1.80 14.74
N ASP A 55 -2.76 2.66 14.04
CA ASP A 55 -3.33 3.71 13.21
C ASP A 55 -3.92 3.16 11.90
N PRO A 56 -5.24 3.18 11.67
CA PRO A 56 -5.81 2.68 10.42
C PRO A 56 -5.39 3.50 9.21
N ASN A 57 -4.92 4.74 9.37
CA ASN A 57 -4.42 5.56 8.26
C ASN A 57 -3.06 5.08 7.73
N ILE A 58 -2.44 4.06 8.33
CA ILE A 58 -1.32 3.34 7.71
C ILE A 58 -1.73 2.73 6.37
N ILE A 59 -3.01 2.34 6.21
CA ILE A 59 -3.57 1.81 4.95
C ILE A 59 -3.46 2.88 3.86
N VAL A 60 -3.86 4.12 4.14
CA VAL A 60 -3.78 5.25 3.19
C VAL A 60 -2.34 5.45 2.74
N ARG A 61 -1.39 5.48 3.69
CA ARG A 61 0.04 5.64 3.40
C ARG A 61 0.59 4.49 2.56
N ALA A 62 0.18 3.25 2.85
CA ALA A 62 0.59 2.06 2.10
C ALA A 62 0.05 2.07 0.66
N VAL A 63 -1.23 2.45 0.46
CA VAL A 63 -1.82 2.56 -0.89
C VAL A 63 -1.13 3.65 -1.70
N HIS A 64 -0.83 4.81 -1.12
CA HIS A 64 -0.01 5.83 -1.77
C HIS A 64 1.39 5.31 -2.13
N TYR A 65 2.02 4.56 -1.24
CA TYR A 65 3.33 3.96 -1.51
C TYR A 65 3.29 2.99 -2.70
N ILE A 66 2.27 2.15 -2.79
CA ILE A 66 2.05 1.25 -3.94
C ILE A 66 1.90 2.05 -5.23
N ALA A 67 1.08 3.12 -5.21
CA ALA A 67 0.84 3.95 -6.39
C ALA A 67 2.11 4.58 -6.97
N HIS A 68 3.11 4.89 -6.13
CA HIS A 68 4.32 5.59 -6.55
C HIS A 68 5.56 4.70 -6.73
N THR A 69 5.66 3.60 -6.00
CA THR A 69 6.89 2.78 -5.96
C THR A 69 6.80 1.54 -6.84
N HIS A 70 5.60 0.96 -6.99
CA HIS A 70 5.42 -0.31 -7.68
C HIS A 70 4.65 -0.19 -9.00
N SER A 71 4.44 1.04 -9.47
CA SER A 71 3.82 1.37 -10.77
C SER A 71 4.77 1.14 -11.97
N ILE A 72 5.42 -0.03 -12.05
CA ILE A 72 6.18 -0.51 -13.21
C ILE A 72 6.10 -2.05 -13.18
N PRO A 73 5.57 -2.83 -14.17
CA PRO A 73 4.69 -2.60 -15.35
C PRO A 73 3.19 -2.53 -14.96
N PRO A 74 2.22 -2.30 -15.89
CA PRO A 74 0.85 -2.01 -15.49
C PRO A 74 0.27 -3.14 -14.65
N MET A 75 -0.26 -2.81 -13.48
CA MET A 75 -1.06 -3.77 -12.72
C MET A 75 -2.29 -4.23 -13.52
N GLU A 76 -2.67 -3.59 -14.65
CA GLU A 76 -3.79 -4.01 -15.51
C GLU A 76 -5.10 -4.30 -14.75
N GLY A 77 -5.29 -3.70 -13.58
CA GLY A 77 -6.41 -4.04 -12.70
C GLY A 77 -6.27 -5.34 -11.91
N ASP A 78 -5.05 -5.80 -11.67
CA ASP A 78 -4.70 -6.95 -10.84
C ASP A 78 -4.97 -6.61 -9.37
N ILE A 79 -6.23 -6.83 -8.99
CA ILE A 79 -6.71 -6.68 -7.61
C ILE A 79 -5.97 -7.63 -6.68
N LYS A 80 -5.57 -8.81 -7.17
CA LYS A 80 -4.86 -9.79 -6.34
C LYS A 80 -3.45 -9.31 -6.03
N GLY A 81 -2.73 -8.82 -7.04
CA GLY A 81 -1.42 -8.19 -6.85
C GLY A 81 -1.50 -6.99 -5.90
N PHE A 82 -2.52 -6.14 -6.04
CA PHE A 82 -2.78 -5.05 -5.09
C PHE A 82 -2.98 -5.55 -3.66
N SER A 83 -3.86 -6.53 -3.48
CA SER A 83 -4.17 -7.11 -2.17
C SER A 83 -2.94 -7.68 -1.50
N THR A 84 -2.14 -8.47 -2.23
CA THR A 84 -0.93 -9.09 -1.68
C THR A 84 0.12 -8.04 -1.31
N MET A 85 0.32 -7.01 -2.13
CA MET A 85 1.25 -5.93 -1.79
C MET A 85 0.81 -5.15 -0.56
N LEU A 86 -0.47 -4.82 -0.48
CA LEU A 86 -1.01 -4.10 0.68
C LEU A 86 -0.88 -4.92 1.96
N GLU A 87 -1.18 -6.21 1.91
CA GLU A 87 -1.02 -7.14 3.03
C GLU A 87 0.44 -7.18 3.52
N VAL A 88 1.41 -7.31 2.61
CA VAL A 88 2.84 -7.30 2.95
C VAL A 88 3.25 -5.97 3.58
N LEU A 89 2.84 -4.83 3.01
CA LEU A 89 3.18 -3.52 3.57
C LEU A 89 2.59 -3.31 4.97
N ILE A 90 1.36 -3.79 5.21
CA ILE A 90 0.71 -3.73 6.51
C ILE A 90 1.42 -4.63 7.51
N GLU A 91 1.80 -5.84 7.14
CA GLU A 91 2.55 -6.76 8.03
C GLU A 91 3.92 -6.18 8.40
N LEU A 92 4.62 -5.54 7.46
CA LEU A 92 5.90 -4.90 7.74
C LEU A 92 5.76 -3.63 8.60
N ALA A 93 4.71 -2.83 8.39
CA ALA A 93 4.49 -1.59 9.12
C ALA A 93 3.86 -1.80 10.50
N CYS A 94 3.07 -2.86 10.65
CA CYS A 94 2.39 -3.26 11.88
C CYS A 94 2.59 -4.77 12.13
N PRO A 95 3.83 -5.21 12.43
CA PRO A 95 4.10 -6.62 12.68
C PRO A 95 3.27 -7.13 13.84
N ASN A 96 2.53 -8.22 13.61
CA ASN A 96 1.64 -8.82 14.61
C ASN A 96 1.88 -10.32 14.78
N SER A 97 2.70 -10.92 13.90
CA SER A 97 3.08 -12.32 13.98
C SER A 97 4.23 -12.52 15.00
N VAL A 98 4.01 -13.48 15.90
CA VAL A 98 4.84 -13.74 17.10
C VAL A 98 6.12 -14.52 16.76
N PHE A 99 7.26 -13.97 17.12
CA PHE A 99 8.50 -14.61 17.60
C PHE A 99 8.95 -15.92 16.92
N TYR A 100 9.50 -15.81 15.71
CA TYR A 100 10.61 -16.68 15.31
C TYR A 100 11.89 -15.86 15.28
N GLN A 101 12.94 -16.35 15.96
CA GLN A 101 14.26 -15.70 15.96
C GLN A 101 14.80 -15.44 14.55
N ASP A 102 14.39 -16.25 13.57
CA ASP A 102 14.81 -16.10 12.17
C ASP A 102 14.22 -14.85 11.50
N TYR A 103 13.07 -14.33 11.94
CA TYR A 103 12.48 -13.10 11.39
C TYR A 103 13.17 -11.83 11.89
N GLU A 104 13.79 -11.89 13.07
CA GLU A 104 14.51 -10.76 13.66
C GLU A 104 15.65 -10.26 12.76
N ASN A 105 16.38 -11.19 12.13
CA ASN A 105 17.44 -10.81 11.19
C ASN A 105 16.87 -10.12 9.94
N PHE A 106 15.74 -10.61 9.43
CA PHE A 106 15.08 -9.98 8.29
C PHE A 106 14.52 -8.59 8.61
N PHE A 107 13.97 -8.38 9.81
CA PHE A 107 13.57 -7.05 10.27
C PHE A 107 14.76 -6.09 10.34
N LYS A 108 15.92 -6.55 10.83
CA LYS A 108 17.15 -5.75 10.80
C LYS A 108 17.60 -5.40 9.39
N ASP A 109 17.48 -6.34 8.45
CA ASP A 109 17.81 -6.09 7.04
C ASP A 109 16.89 -5.01 6.43
N ILE A 110 15.58 -5.05 6.76
CA ILE A 110 14.61 -4.03 6.33
C ILE A 110 14.92 -2.68 6.97
N GLU A 111 15.15 -2.63 8.29
CA GLU A 111 15.51 -1.42 9.01
C GLU A 111 16.77 -0.76 8.43
N GLU A 112 17.79 -1.55 8.14
CA GLU A 112 19.04 -1.09 7.53
C GLU A 112 18.81 -0.55 6.11
N GLY A 113 18.05 -1.25 5.28
CA GLY A 113 17.69 -0.79 3.94
C GLY A 113 16.96 0.56 3.97
N ILE A 114 15.97 0.71 4.88
CA ILE A 114 15.24 1.98 5.08
C ILE A 114 16.20 3.08 5.57
N ARG A 115 17.11 2.77 6.49
CA ARG A 115 18.09 3.72 7.03
C ARG A 115 19.03 4.23 5.93
N ILE A 116 19.53 3.35 5.07
CA ILE A 116 20.38 3.71 3.92
C ILE A 116 19.61 4.59 2.94
N ALA A 117 18.43 4.15 2.50
CA ALA A 117 17.62 4.90 1.54
C ALA A 117 17.31 6.32 2.03
N ARG A 118 16.93 6.48 3.32
CA ARG A 118 16.69 7.80 3.92
C ARG A 118 17.93 8.69 3.94
N ARG A 119 19.11 8.12 4.14
CA ARG A 119 20.37 8.89 4.10
C ARG A 119 20.65 9.37 2.68
N ASP A 120 20.44 8.50 1.70
CA ASP A 120 20.75 8.81 0.31
C ASP A 120 19.81 9.89 -0.24
N TYR A 121 18.50 9.84 0.10
CA TYR A 121 17.54 10.90 -0.23
C TYR A 121 17.70 12.20 0.58
N ALA A 122 18.42 12.19 1.71
CA ALA A 122 18.72 13.41 2.47
C ALA A 122 19.93 14.18 1.93
N ASN A 123 20.65 13.61 0.96
CA ASN A 123 21.83 14.21 0.32
C ASN A 123 21.55 14.69 -1.12
N GLU A 124 20.30 14.59 -1.59
CA GLU A 124 19.78 15.22 -2.82
C GLU A 124 18.97 16.48 -2.47
#